data_AF-A0AAD4BXT3-F1
#
_entry.id   AF-A0AAD4BXT3-F1
#
_cell.length_a   1.000
_cell.length_b   1.000
_cell.length_c   1.000
_cell.angle_alpha   90.00
_cell.angle_beta   90.00
_cell.angle_gamma   90.00
#
_symmetry.space_group_name_H-M   'P 1'
#
loop_
_entity.id
_entity.type
_entity.pdbx_description
1 polymer ?
#
loop_
_entity_poly.entity_id
_entity_poly.type
_entity_poly.pdbx_seq_one_letter_code
_entity_poly.pdbx_strand_id
1 'polypeptide(L)' 'MRRICVGKYFAEESVWIAMVSILAVFEVIKAKDVHGREIDVVPEYTKGVIIYPKPYPFCITPRSPRAAQLVQQTEVHDCE' A
#
# COMPACT_ATOMS: atom_id res chain seq x y z
N MET A 1 5.27 -11.73 30.65
CA MET A 1 4.86 -10.42 30.07
C MET A 1 3.36 -10.47 29.78
N ARG A 2 2.52 -9.71 30.51
CA ARG A 2 1.03 -9.73 30.41
C ARG A 2 0.44 -8.69 29.43
N ARG A 3 1.30 -8.00 28.66
CA ARG A 3 0.91 -6.88 27.78
C ARG A 3 1.22 -7.16 26.30
N ILE A 4 0.97 -8.39 25.85
CA ILE A 4 1.06 -8.71 24.43
C ILE A 4 -0.27 -8.34 23.76
N CYS A 5 -0.21 -7.73 22.58
CA CYS A 5 -1.39 -7.51 21.78
C CYS A 5 -1.97 -8.87 21.38
N VAL A 6 -3.16 -9.21 21.87
CA VAL A 6 -3.85 -10.46 21.53
C VAL A 6 -4.17 -10.54 20.03
N GLY A 7 -4.27 -9.40 19.35
CA GLY A 7 -4.48 -9.31 17.91
C GLY A 7 -3.21 -9.34 17.06
N LYS A 8 -2.02 -9.53 17.65
CA LYS A 8 -0.73 -9.48 16.92
C LYS A 8 -0.74 -10.40 15.70
N TYR A 9 -1.09 -11.67 15.88
CA TYR A 9 -1.05 -12.67 14.81
C TYR A 9 -2.06 -12.36 13.71
N PHE A 10 -3.29 -11.97 14.08
CA PHE A 10 -4.30 -11.58 13.11
C PHE A 10 -3.87 -10.35 12.29
N ALA A 11 -3.25 -9.35 12.94
CA ALA A 11 -2.75 -8.16 12.27
C ALA A 11 -1.59 -8.50 11.30
N GLU A 12 -0.64 -9.35 11.72
CA GLU A 12 0.47 -9.80 10.87
C GLU A 12 -0.03 -10.50 9.60
N GLU A 13 -0.96 -11.45 9.74
CA GLU A 13 -1.53 -12.19 8.61
C GLU A 13 -2.37 -11.30 7.69
N SER A 14 -3.20 -10.42 8.28
CA SER A 14 -4.04 -9.49 7.50
C SER A 14 -3.20 -8.52 6.67
N VAL A 15 -2.15 -7.97 7.27
CA VAL A 15 -1.21 -7.06 6.59
C VAL A 15 -0.45 -7.81 5.50
N TRP A 16 -0.01 -9.05 5.76
CA TRP A 16 0.65 -9.89 4.76
C TRP A 16 -0.25 -10.14 3.55
N ILE A 17 -1.48 -10.60 3.77
CA ILE A 17 -2.44 -10.87 2.70
C ILE A 17 -2.68 -9.59 1.88
N ALA A 18 -2.94 -8.46 2.55
CA ALA A 18 -3.17 -7.19 1.87
C ALA A 18 -1.96 -6.79 0.99
N MET A 19 -0.74 -6.87 1.51
CA MET A 19 0.47 -6.53 0.75
C MET A 19 0.65 -7.45 -0.46
N VAL A 20 0.49 -8.77 -0.30
CA VAL A 20 0.67 -9.73 -1.40
C VAL A 20 -0.42 -9.55 -2.45
N SER A 21 -1.68 -9.31 -2.05
CA SER A 21 -2.77 -9.02 -2.99
C SER A 21 -2.54 -7.74 -3.79
N ILE A 22 -2.07 -6.66 -3.13
CA ILE A 22 -1.72 -5.42 -3.82
C ILE A 22 -0.58 -5.69 -4.81
N LEU A 23 0.50 -6.34 -4.39
CA LEU A 23 1.65 -6.63 -5.25
C LEU A 23 1.34 -7.64 -6.35
N ALA A 24 0.32 -8.49 -6.21
CA ALA A 24 -0.10 -9.40 -7.26
C ALA A 24 -0.73 -8.65 -8.45
N VAL A 25 -1.46 -7.56 -8.17
CA VAL A 25 -2.23 -6.81 -9.17
C VAL A 25 -1.49 -5.55 -9.65
N PHE A 26 -0.75 -4.91 -8.75
CA PHE A 26 -0.12 -3.61 -8.98
C PHE A 26 1.40 -3.67 -8.85
N GLU A 27 2.05 -2.81 -9.61
CA GLU A 27 3.46 -2.46 -9.49
C GLU A 27 3.56 -1.12 -8.77
N VAL A 28 4.33 -1.11 -7.67
CA VAL A 28 4.59 0.10 -6.88
C VAL A 28 6.00 0.57 -7.21
N ILE A 29 6.10 1.73 -7.84
CA ILE A 29 7.36 2.30 -8.30
C ILE A 29 7.58 3.69 -7.72
N LYS A 30 8.84 4.14 -7.70
CA LYS A 30 9.16 5.52 -7.34
C LYS A 30 8.47 6.48 -8.31
N ALA A 31 7.95 7.57 -7.78
CA ALA A 31 7.45 8.64 -8.63
C ALA A 31 8.59 9.22 -9.47
N LYS A 32 8.25 9.69 -10.68
CA LYS A 32 9.21 10.34 -11.56
C LYS A 32 8.94 11.85 -11.60
N ASP A 33 10.01 12.63 -11.61
CA ASP A 33 9.96 14.08 -11.79
C ASP A 33 9.65 14.45 -13.26
N VAL A 34 9.45 15.73 -13.56
CA VAL A 34 9.18 16.26 -14.91
C VAL A 34 10.24 15.88 -15.96
N HIS A 35 11.44 15.54 -15.50
CA HIS A 35 12.56 15.08 -16.32
C HIS A 35 12.70 13.55 -16.40
N GLY A 36 11.73 12.78 -15.88
CA GLY A 36 11.71 11.32 -15.92
C GLY A 36 12.66 10.63 -14.93
N ARG A 37 13.31 11.38 -14.03
CA ARG A 37 14.20 10.86 -12.98
C ARG A 37 13.38 10.39 -11.78
N GLU A 38 13.78 9.28 -11.18
CA GLU A 38 13.16 8.78 -9.95
C GLU A 38 13.35 9.80 -8.81
N ILE A 39 12.26 10.05 -8.08
CA ILE A 39 12.28 10.86 -6.87
C ILE A 39 12.65 9.93 -5.71
N ASP A 40 13.75 10.23 -5.04
CA ASP A 40 14.13 9.48 -3.84
C ASP A 40 13.18 9.76 -2.69
N VAL A 41 12.73 8.68 -2.06
CA VAL A 41 11.83 8.75 -0.91
C VAL A 41 12.67 8.98 0.33
N VAL A 42 12.58 10.18 0.90
CA VAL A 42 13.19 10.50 2.20
C VAL A 42 12.24 10.02 3.30
N PRO A 43 12.66 9.09 4.17
CA PRO A 43 11.77 8.52 5.18
C PRO A 43 11.50 9.54 6.28
N GLU A 44 10.32 10.17 6.22
CA GLU A 44 9.82 11.05 7.26
C GLU A 44 8.57 10.46 7.92
N TYR A 45 8.49 10.53 9.24
CA TYR A 45 7.39 9.95 10.00
C TYR A 45 6.70 11.00 10.88
N THR A 46 5.43 10.75 11.20
CA THR A 46 4.70 11.48 12.23
C THR A 46 5.25 11.15 13.63
N LYS A 47 4.94 12.01 14.61
CA LYS A 47 5.31 11.83 16.01
C LYS A 47 4.05 11.57 16.84
N GLY A 48 4.13 10.68 17.82
CA GLY A 48 3.01 10.42 18.74
C GLY A 48 2.90 8.95 19.12
N VAL A 49 1.73 8.57 19.64
CA VAL A 49 1.41 7.20 20.08
C VAL A 49 1.32 6.24 18.89
N ILE A 50 0.90 6.73 17.72
CA ILE A 50 0.89 6.00 16.44
C ILE A 50 1.83 6.72 15.49
N ILE A 51 2.75 5.98 14.86
CA ILE A 51 3.77 6.49 13.95
C ILE A 51 3.48 5.95 12.56
N TYR A 52 3.37 6.83 11.57
CA TYR A 52 3.16 6.47 10.16
C TYR A 52 3.97 7.42 9.26
N PRO A 53 4.33 7.01 8.03
CA PRO A 53 5.07 7.85 7.12
C PRO A 53 4.25 9.10 6.75
N LYS A 54 4.91 10.24 6.63
CA LYS A 54 4.32 11.44 6.03
C LYS A 54 3.98 11.16 4.55
N PRO A 55 3.06 11.92 3.92
CA PRO A 55 2.80 11.80 2.50
C PRO A 55 4.10 11.92 1.67
N TYR A 56 4.36 10.93 0.83
CA TYR A 56 5.50 10.88 -0.09
C TYR A 56 5.02 10.54 -1.51
N PRO A 57 5.75 10.99 -2.55
CA PRO A 57 5.35 10.72 -3.92
C PRO A 57 5.69 9.27 -4.32
N PHE A 58 4.71 8.55 -4.84
CA PHE A 58 4.86 7.20 -5.41
C PHE A 58 3.95 7.06 -6.63
N CYS A 59 4.19 6.04 -7.44
CA CYS A 59 3.31 5.68 -8.55
C CYS A 59 2.90 4.21 -8.42
N ILE A 60 1.61 3.95 -8.67
CA ILE A 60 1.04 2.60 -8.67
C ILE A 60 0.38 2.35 -10.02
N THR A 61 0.78 1.27 -10.69
CA THR A 61 0.27 0.90 -12.01
C THR A 61 -0.14 -0.56 -12.04
N PRO A 62 -1.25 -0.95 -12.69
CA PRO A 62 -1.59 -2.35 -12.87
C PRO A 62 -0.47 -3.11 -13.59
N ARG A 63 -0.12 -4.30 -13.11
CA ARG A 63 0.97 -5.13 -13.70
C ARG A 63 0.65 -5.65 -15.09
N SER A 64 -0.63 -5.76 -15.43
CA SER A 64 -1.07 -6.28 -16.72
C SER A 64 -2.43 -5.72 -17.13
N PRO A 65 -2.78 -5.76 -18.43
CA PRO A 65 -4.11 -5.38 -18.90
C PRO A 65 -5.23 -6.19 -18.23
N ARG A 66 -4.99 -7.47 -17.93
CA ARG A 66 -5.92 -8.32 -17.18
C ARG A 66 -6.12 -7.84 -15.76
N ALA A 67 -5.04 -7.44 -15.08
CA ALA A 67 -5.11 -6.87 -13.73
C ALA A 67 -5.90 -5.54 -13.74
N ALA A 68 -5.71 -4.69 -14.76
CA ALA A 68 -6.49 -3.47 -14.91
C ALA A 68 -7.99 -3.76 -15.09
N GLN A 69 -8.34 -4.74 -15.93
CA GLN A 69 -9.72 -5.18 -16.13
C GLN A 69 -10.34 -5.74 -14.84
N LEU A 70 -9.60 -6.56 -14.10
CA LEU A 70 -10.07 -7.12 -12.82
C LEU A 70 -10.43 -6.01 -11.81
N VAL A 71 -9.59 -4.98 -11.72
CA VAL A 71 -9.84 -3.83 -10.84
C VAL A 71 -11.08 -3.05 -11.30
N GLN A 72 -11.25 -2.84 -12.61
CA GLN A 72 -12.43 -2.16 -13.16
C GLN A 72 -13.74 -2.94 -12.98
N GLN A 73 -13.68 -4.27 -12.94
CA GLN A 73 -14.83 -5.14 -12.69
C GLN A 73 -15.23 -5.19 -11.22
N THR A 74 -14.34 -4.76 -10.32
CA THR A 74 -14.67 -4.62 -8.90
C THR A 74 -15.41 -3.30 -8.72
N GLU A 75 -16.67 -3.26 -9.15
CA GLU A 75 -17.56 -2.19 -8.75
C GLU A 75 -17.58 -2.15 -7.23
N VAL A 76 -17.37 -0.96 -6.65
CA VAL A 76 -17.62 -0.76 -5.22
C VAL A 76 -19.11 -1.00 -5.06
N HIS A 77 -19.49 -2.19 -4.61
CA HIS A 77 -20.76 -2.36 -3.95
C HIS A 77 -20.65 -1.51 -2.67
N ASP A 78 -20.93 -0.22 -2.81
CA ASP A 78 -21.39 0.62 -1.71
C ASP A 78 -22.68 -0.05 -1.20
N CYS A 79 -22.52 -1.05 -0.34
CA CYS A 79 -23.56 -1.42 0.59
C CYS A 79 -23.64 -0.26 1.58
N GLU A 80 -24.69 0.54 1.39
CA GLU A 80 -25.27 1.59 2.25
C GLU A 80 -24.90 1.53 3.75
#